data_AF-A0A959DU45-F1
#
_entry.id   AF-A0A959DU45-F1
#
_cell.length_a   1.000
_cell.length_b   1.000
_cell.length_c   1.000
_cell.angle_alpha   90.00
_cell.angle_beta   90.00
_cell.angle_gamma   90.00
#
_symmetry.space_group_name_H-M   'P 1'
#
loop_
_entity.id
_entity.type
_entity.pdbx_description
1 polymer ?
#
loop_
_entity_poly.entity_id
_entity_poly.type
_entity_poly.pdbx_seq_one_letter_code
_entity_poly.pdbx_strand_id
1 'polypeptide(L)'
;MYGSPKSVKAWEKAARHADEIRLNTDLLSKLSKHLDDYPNLDIDIDNPLLFDAYKKIYQNPESGYEILKELADDVTDEIQTLAKSEFFKAYVIKGRQFNKNVVDNLLSNNVIKNKLQQLFPGINLNEYQLLTEVQLFTTNGFTKADILLVKKTGNTIEDVIYIENKLSKSTGFTTRQKEGLTLVKHEGKLTVKAGGGEVLPNNAQIFLPRSKCLKISDHGNSDISGLTSEDIELINFNPY
;
A
#
# COMPACT_ATOMS: atom_id res chain seq x y z
N MET A 1 29.55 -9.08 28.22
CA MET A 1 28.82 -9.51 27.01
C MET A 1 29.59 -9.01 25.82
N TYR A 2 30.24 -9.88 25.07
CA TYR A 2 30.92 -9.51 23.83
C TYR A 2 29.85 -9.27 22.75
N GLY A 3 29.71 -8.03 22.30
CA GLY A 3 28.88 -7.72 21.14
C GLY A 3 29.42 -8.46 19.92
N SER A 4 28.52 -9.04 19.12
CA SER A 4 28.87 -9.70 17.86
C SER A 4 29.73 -8.76 16.98
N PRO A 5 30.81 -9.23 16.34
CA PRO A 5 31.61 -8.46 15.39
C PRO A 5 30.78 -7.79 14.27
N LYS A 6 29.54 -8.25 14.06
CA LYS A 6 28.62 -7.74 13.03
C LYS A 6 27.74 -6.59 13.53
N SER A 7 27.37 -6.59 14.81
CA SER A 7 26.77 -5.40 15.45
C SER A 7 27.73 -4.21 15.42
N VAL A 8 29.03 -4.48 15.50
CA VAL A 8 30.06 -3.43 15.41
C VAL A 8 30.04 -2.72 14.04
N LYS A 9 29.77 -3.42 12.92
CA LYS A 9 29.78 -2.80 11.57
C LYS A 9 28.66 -1.79 11.32
N ALA A 10 27.41 -2.09 11.71
CA ALA A 10 26.31 -1.14 11.52
C ALA A 10 26.49 0.10 12.42
N TRP A 11 27.00 -0.11 13.63
CA TRP A 11 27.26 0.94 14.60
C TRP A 11 28.48 1.82 14.23
N GLU A 12 29.57 1.24 13.72
CA GLU A 12 30.74 1.96 13.18
C GLU A 12 30.39 2.83 11.97
N LYS A 13 29.38 2.41 11.18
CA LYS A 13 28.89 3.16 10.02
C LYS A 13 27.91 4.26 10.42
N ALA A 14 26.97 3.97 11.33
CA ALA A 14 26.10 4.98 11.94
C ALA A 14 26.89 6.10 12.63
N ALA A 15 28.05 5.78 13.23
CA ALA A 15 28.95 6.74 13.85
C ALA A 15 29.64 7.71 12.86
N ARG A 16 29.61 7.44 11.55
CA ARG A 16 30.12 8.34 10.50
C ARG A 16 29.11 9.40 10.07
N HIS A 17 27.84 9.25 10.45
CA HIS A 17 26.79 10.23 10.21
C HIS A 17 26.72 11.21 11.40
N ALA A 18 26.65 12.52 11.11
CA ALA A 18 26.80 13.58 12.10
C ALA A 18 25.49 13.94 12.85
N ASP A 19 24.59 12.97 13.02
CA ASP A 19 23.23 13.19 13.52
C ASP A 19 22.85 12.25 14.68
N GLU A 20 21.65 12.44 15.23
CA GLU A 20 21.11 11.65 16.34
C GLU A 20 20.85 10.18 15.97
N ILE A 21 21.06 9.81 14.69
CA ILE A 21 20.76 8.47 14.16
C ILE A 21 21.61 7.38 14.81
N ARG A 22 22.84 7.70 15.26
CA ARG A 22 23.68 6.81 16.08
C ARG A 22 23.03 6.35 17.39
N LEU A 23 21.92 6.98 17.78
CA LEU A 23 21.18 6.69 19.01
C LEU A 23 20.00 5.73 18.79
N ASN A 24 19.65 5.38 17.55
CA ASN A 24 18.55 4.44 17.25
C ASN A 24 19.03 2.98 17.33
N THR A 25 19.20 2.52 18.57
CA THR A 25 19.81 1.22 18.90
C THR A 25 19.01 0.02 18.39
N ASP A 26 17.68 0.13 18.31
CA ASP A 26 16.78 -0.93 17.83
C ASP A 26 16.87 -1.11 16.30
N LEU A 27 16.90 0.00 15.55
CA LEU A 27 17.14 -0.01 14.10
C LEU A 27 18.49 -0.67 13.79
N LEU A 28 19.56 -0.24 14.47
CA LEU A 28 20.91 -0.76 14.24
C LEU A 28 21.03 -2.25 14.59
N SER A 29 20.36 -2.69 15.64
CA SER A 29 20.30 -4.11 16.04
C SER A 29 19.60 -4.97 14.98
N LYS A 30 18.49 -4.49 14.40
CA LYS A 30 17.76 -5.23 13.35
C LYS A 30 18.48 -5.21 12.01
N LEU A 31 19.02 -4.07 11.57
CA LEU A 31 19.88 -4.00 10.39
C LEU A 31 21.06 -4.97 10.51
N SER A 32 21.68 -5.04 11.70
CA SER A 32 22.79 -5.97 11.96
C SER A 32 22.42 -7.45 11.79
N LYS A 33 21.16 -7.82 12.04
CA LYS A 33 20.67 -9.20 11.85
C LYS A 33 20.50 -9.57 10.39
N HIS A 34 20.29 -8.58 9.53
CA HIS A 34 20.04 -8.75 8.11
C HIS A 34 21.28 -8.53 7.23
N LEU A 35 22.42 -8.12 7.81
CA LEU A 35 23.69 -7.96 7.08
C LEU A 35 24.15 -9.25 6.40
N ASP A 36 23.84 -10.41 6.95
CA ASP A 36 24.19 -11.71 6.36
C ASP A 36 23.19 -12.15 5.28
N ASP A 37 21.93 -11.74 5.41
CA ASP A 37 20.87 -12.02 4.43
C ASP A 37 21.05 -11.13 3.18
N TYR A 38 21.65 -9.94 3.35
CA TYR A 38 21.72 -8.89 2.34
C TYR A 38 23.17 -8.40 2.16
N PRO A 39 23.94 -9.00 1.24
CA PRO A 39 25.39 -8.80 1.12
C PRO A 39 25.83 -7.41 0.67
N ASN A 40 24.91 -6.55 0.21
CA ASN A 40 25.19 -5.15 -0.16
C ASN A 40 24.69 -4.14 0.89
N LEU A 41 24.01 -4.61 1.95
CA LEU A 41 23.42 -3.72 2.96
C LEU A 41 24.49 -2.89 3.66
N ASP A 42 25.73 -3.37 3.72
CA ASP A 42 26.86 -2.64 4.26
C ASP A 42 27.27 -1.44 3.37
N ILE A 43 27.23 -1.56 2.05
CA ILE A 43 27.48 -0.44 1.12
C ILE A 43 26.31 0.55 1.20
N ASP A 44 25.08 0.06 1.27
CA ASP A 44 23.89 0.90 1.26
C ASP A 44 23.78 1.79 2.53
N ILE A 45 24.25 1.29 3.69
CA ILE A 45 24.26 2.09 4.93
C ILE A 45 25.38 3.14 5.03
N ASP A 46 26.38 3.08 4.15
CA ASP A 46 27.42 4.12 4.05
C ASP A 46 26.92 5.36 3.28
N ASN A 47 25.84 5.26 2.50
CA ASN A 47 25.20 6.39 1.83
C ASN A 47 24.15 7.05 2.75
N PRO A 48 24.32 8.33 3.15
CA PRO A 48 23.41 9.00 4.07
C PRO A 48 21.94 9.06 3.60
N LEU A 49 21.71 9.24 2.31
CA LEU A 49 20.34 9.31 1.74
C LEU A 49 19.65 7.95 1.81
N LEU A 50 20.39 6.90 1.49
CA LEU A 50 19.90 5.53 1.54
C LEU A 50 19.70 5.05 2.98
N PHE A 51 20.57 5.46 3.90
CA PHE A 51 20.40 5.17 5.32
C PHE A 51 19.16 5.86 5.90
N ASP A 52 18.91 7.13 5.57
CA ASP A 52 17.69 7.84 5.99
C ASP A 52 16.43 7.24 5.36
N ALA A 53 16.52 6.76 4.11
CA ALA A 53 15.48 5.96 3.48
C ALA A 53 15.19 4.69 4.29
N TYR A 54 16.21 3.91 4.63
CA TYR A 54 16.06 2.72 5.47
C TYR A 54 15.47 3.04 6.83
N LYS A 55 15.83 4.16 7.45
CA LYS A 55 15.24 4.61 8.72
C LYS A 55 13.75 4.92 8.55
N LYS A 56 13.37 5.70 7.54
CA LYS A 56 11.96 6.03 7.25
C LYS A 56 11.14 4.79 6.94
N ILE A 57 11.69 3.89 6.12
CA ILE A 57 11.07 2.60 5.81
C ILE A 57 11.02 1.75 7.09
N TYR A 58 12.07 1.68 7.90
CA TYR A 58 12.04 0.91 9.13
C TYR A 58 10.99 1.41 10.13
N GLN A 59 10.86 2.74 10.26
CA GLN A 59 9.87 3.36 11.12
C GLN A 59 8.44 3.21 10.57
N ASN A 60 8.31 3.08 9.24
CA ASN A 60 7.03 2.89 8.57
C ASN A 60 7.17 1.95 7.36
N PRO A 61 7.35 0.62 7.60
CA PRO A 61 7.73 -0.33 6.54
C PRO A 61 6.69 -0.45 5.43
N GLU A 62 5.47 -0.17 5.85
CA GLU A 62 4.21 -0.14 5.13
C GLU A 62 4.19 0.92 4.03
N SER A 63 4.90 2.04 4.25
CA SER A 63 5.03 3.14 3.30
C SER A 63 6.29 3.02 2.45
N GLY A 64 6.98 1.87 2.49
CA GLY A 64 8.31 1.74 1.92
C GLY A 64 8.40 2.04 0.43
N TYR A 65 7.37 1.68 -0.35
CA TYR A 65 7.32 2.00 -1.78
C TYR A 65 7.18 3.51 -2.04
N GLU A 66 6.33 4.21 -1.29
CA GLU A 66 6.16 5.67 -1.43
C GLU A 66 7.40 6.43 -0.95
N ILE A 67 8.01 5.99 0.16
CA ILE A 67 9.25 6.56 0.67
C ILE A 67 10.36 6.47 -0.40
N LEU A 68 10.52 5.32 -1.06
CA LEU A 68 11.50 5.18 -2.15
C LEU A 68 11.17 6.03 -3.38
N LYS A 69 9.88 6.18 -3.69
CA LYS A 69 9.44 6.99 -4.83
C LYS A 69 9.70 8.48 -4.61
N GLU A 70 9.43 8.99 -3.41
CA GLU A 70 9.77 10.38 -3.03
C GLU A 70 11.29 10.63 -3.14
N LEU A 71 12.11 9.63 -2.83
CA LEU A 71 13.57 9.73 -2.95
C LEU A 71 14.07 9.59 -4.40
N ALA A 72 13.33 8.90 -5.28
CA ALA A 72 13.71 8.71 -6.69
C ALA A 72 13.66 10.01 -7.51
N ASP A 73 12.91 11.02 -7.04
CA ASP A 73 12.92 12.37 -7.62
C ASP A 73 14.20 13.15 -7.23
N ASP A 74 14.91 12.74 -6.17
CA ASP A 74 16.13 13.37 -5.65
C ASP A 74 17.44 12.61 -5.97
N VAL A 75 17.40 11.31 -6.31
CA VAL A 75 18.62 10.49 -6.50
C VAL A 75 18.49 9.42 -7.60
N THR A 76 19.39 9.47 -8.59
CA THR A 76 19.57 8.55 -9.74
C THR A 76 19.94 7.11 -9.35
N ASP A 77 19.73 6.13 -10.26
CA ASP A 77 20.16 4.70 -10.39
C ASP A 77 20.42 3.82 -9.14
N GLU A 78 21.00 4.35 -8.06
CA GLU A 78 21.28 3.71 -6.78
C GLU A 78 19.99 3.34 -6.04
N ILE A 79 18.97 4.21 -6.06
CA ILE A 79 17.64 3.90 -5.48
C ILE A 79 16.91 2.81 -6.26
N GLN A 80 17.06 2.73 -7.58
CA GLN A 80 16.53 1.60 -8.36
C GLN A 80 17.22 0.29 -7.99
N THR A 81 18.46 0.36 -7.49
CA THR A 81 19.20 -0.79 -6.99
C THR A 81 18.78 -1.15 -5.56
N LEU A 82 18.44 -0.16 -4.70
CA LEU A 82 17.84 -0.40 -3.37
C LEU A 82 16.38 -0.86 -3.40
N ALA A 83 15.59 -0.43 -4.37
CA ALA A 83 14.28 -0.99 -4.68
C ALA A 83 14.38 -2.46 -5.13
N LYS A 84 15.59 -2.96 -5.39
CA LYS A 84 15.90 -4.38 -5.60
C LYS A 84 16.58 -5.03 -4.38
N SER A 85 16.77 -4.31 -3.28
CA SER A 85 17.20 -4.92 -2.02
C SER A 85 16.18 -5.94 -1.57
N GLU A 86 16.65 -7.08 -1.11
CA GLU A 86 15.80 -8.19 -0.68
C GLU A 86 14.92 -7.80 0.53
N PHE A 87 15.36 -6.86 1.36
CA PHE A 87 14.53 -6.25 2.42
C PHE A 87 13.27 -5.59 1.85
N PHE A 88 13.43 -4.75 0.81
CA PHE A 88 12.29 -4.10 0.17
C PHE A 88 11.40 -5.10 -0.58
N LYS A 89 12.01 -6.09 -1.27
CA LYS A 89 11.26 -7.17 -1.90
C LYS A 89 10.38 -7.90 -0.90
N ALA A 90 10.86 -8.15 0.32
CA ALA A 90 10.06 -8.81 1.36
C ALA A 90 8.79 -8.03 1.73
N TYR A 91 8.87 -6.70 1.86
CA TYR A 91 7.68 -5.87 2.15
C TYR A 91 6.73 -5.75 0.96
N VAL A 92 7.24 -5.63 -0.26
CA VAL A 92 6.41 -5.67 -1.47
C VAL A 92 5.70 -7.01 -1.60
N ILE A 93 6.39 -8.12 -1.32
CA ILE A 93 5.80 -9.47 -1.31
C ILE A 93 4.70 -9.56 -0.26
N LYS A 94 4.95 -9.06 0.97
CA LYS A 94 3.93 -9.02 2.03
C LYS A 94 2.71 -8.21 1.64
N GLY A 95 2.89 -7.00 1.10
CA GLY A 95 1.78 -6.16 0.64
C GLY A 95 0.97 -6.83 -0.48
N ARG A 96 1.64 -7.49 -1.43
CA ARG A 96 0.96 -8.29 -2.47
C ARG A 96 0.21 -9.48 -1.88
N GLN A 97 0.80 -10.17 -0.91
CA GLN A 97 0.17 -11.29 -0.23
C GLN A 97 -1.04 -10.85 0.60
N PHE A 98 -0.95 -9.72 1.30
CA PHE A 98 -2.08 -9.08 1.96
C PHE A 98 -3.21 -8.78 0.98
N ASN A 99 -2.90 -8.07 -0.12
CA ASN A 99 -3.89 -7.76 -1.14
C ASN A 99 -4.55 -9.02 -1.69
N LYS A 100 -3.77 -10.07 -1.99
CA LYS A 100 -4.29 -11.37 -2.44
C LYS A 100 -5.21 -11.99 -1.39
N ASN A 101 -4.81 -12.00 -0.12
CA ASN A 101 -5.61 -12.58 0.95
C ASN A 101 -6.93 -11.83 1.14
N VAL A 102 -6.92 -10.49 1.07
CA VAL A 102 -8.15 -9.69 1.09
C VAL A 102 -9.04 -10.01 -0.11
N VAL A 103 -8.50 -10.04 -1.33
CA VAL A 103 -9.24 -10.38 -2.55
C VAL A 103 -9.89 -11.76 -2.44
N ASP A 104 -9.10 -12.80 -2.14
CA ASP A 104 -9.53 -14.19 -2.12
C ASP A 104 -10.61 -14.44 -1.05
N ASN A 105 -10.66 -13.61 0.00
CA ASN A 105 -11.55 -13.78 1.13
C ASN A 105 -12.55 -12.62 1.34
N LEU A 106 -12.64 -11.66 0.42
CA LEU A 106 -13.41 -10.42 0.60
C LEU A 106 -14.88 -10.71 0.98
N LEU A 107 -15.48 -11.70 0.32
CA LEU A 107 -16.88 -12.06 0.49
C LEU A 107 -17.11 -13.26 1.45
N SER A 108 -16.04 -13.99 1.82
CA SER A 108 -16.10 -15.14 2.73
C SER A 108 -15.67 -14.79 4.16
N ASN A 109 -14.87 -13.75 4.35
CA ASN A 109 -14.46 -13.26 5.66
C ASN A 109 -15.63 -12.52 6.34
N ASN A 110 -16.09 -13.03 7.48
CA ASN A 110 -17.23 -12.47 8.20
C ASN A 110 -17.00 -11.04 8.70
N VAL A 111 -15.77 -10.68 9.08
CA VAL A 111 -15.46 -9.31 9.54
C VAL A 111 -15.64 -8.33 8.40
N ILE A 112 -15.07 -8.64 7.23
CA ILE A 112 -15.20 -7.81 6.04
C ILE A 112 -16.67 -7.71 5.61
N LYS A 113 -17.34 -8.86 5.47
CA LYS A 113 -18.73 -8.93 5.03
C LYS A 113 -19.67 -8.14 5.95
N ASN A 114 -19.57 -8.36 7.27
CA ASN A 114 -20.42 -7.68 8.25
C ASN A 114 -20.17 -6.18 8.23
N LYS A 115 -18.90 -5.75 8.10
CA LYS A 115 -18.58 -4.34 8.03
C LYS A 115 -19.11 -3.69 6.75
N LEU A 116 -19.00 -4.34 5.60
CA LEU A 116 -19.58 -3.84 4.34
C LEU A 116 -21.10 -3.70 4.46
N GLN A 117 -21.79 -4.67 5.06
CA GLN A 117 -23.23 -4.60 5.31
C GLN A 117 -23.61 -3.49 6.31
N GLN A 118 -22.77 -3.24 7.31
CA GLN A 118 -22.97 -2.13 8.26
C GLN A 118 -22.77 -0.77 7.60
N LEU A 119 -21.72 -0.61 6.80
CA LEU A 119 -21.41 0.64 6.10
C LEU A 119 -22.44 0.94 5.00
N PHE A 120 -22.97 -0.11 4.35
CA PHE A 120 -23.90 0.01 3.23
C PHE A 120 -25.18 -0.79 3.50
N PRO A 121 -26.07 -0.30 4.39
CA PRO A 121 -27.31 -1.00 4.68
C PRO A 121 -28.16 -1.20 3.42
N GLY A 122 -28.72 -2.41 3.28
CA GLY A 122 -29.61 -2.74 2.17
C GLY A 122 -28.90 -3.20 0.88
N ILE A 123 -27.57 -3.27 0.83
CA ILE A 123 -26.89 -3.92 -0.29
C ILE A 123 -26.93 -5.44 -0.14
N ASN A 124 -27.12 -6.14 -1.26
CA ASN A 124 -26.90 -7.57 -1.36
C ASN A 124 -25.55 -7.83 -2.03
N LEU A 125 -24.52 -8.19 -1.24
CA LEU A 125 -23.16 -8.39 -1.76
C LEU A 125 -23.06 -9.49 -2.83
N ASN A 126 -24.01 -10.42 -2.89
CA ASN A 126 -24.04 -11.48 -3.92
C ASN A 126 -24.40 -10.94 -5.31
N GLU A 127 -24.94 -9.72 -5.41
CA GLU A 127 -25.25 -9.05 -6.68
C GLU A 127 -24.04 -8.29 -7.26
N TYR A 128 -22.94 -8.22 -6.50
CA TYR A 128 -21.73 -7.51 -6.91
C TYR A 128 -20.73 -8.49 -7.50
N GLN A 129 -20.15 -8.07 -8.62
CA GLN A 129 -19.00 -8.73 -9.23
C GLN A 129 -17.73 -8.09 -8.68
N LEU A 130 -16.79 -8.93 -8.23
CA LEU A 130 -15.50 -8.50 -7.73
C LEU A 130 -14.54 -8.37 -8.92
N LEU A 131 -14.03 -7.16 -9.15
CA LEU A 131 -12.96 -6.87 -10.10
C LEU A 131 -11.72 -6.43 -9.34
N THR A 132 -10.55 -6.84 -9.80
CA THR A 132 -9.27 -6.48 -9.19
C THR A 132 -8.42 -5.68 -10.16
N GLU A 133 -7.54 -4.84 -9.60
CA GLU A 133 -6.51 -4.12 -10.36
C GLU A 133 -7.05 -3.28 -11.54
N VAL A 134 -8.28 -2.76 -11.41
CA VAL A 134 -8.94 -1.98 -12.47
C VAL A 134 -8.25 -0.62 -12.60
N GLN A 135 -7.82 -0.30 -13.82
CA GLN A 135 -7.20 0.99 -14.13
C GLN A 135 -8.28 2.01 -14.45
N LEU A 136 -8.24 3.16 -13.77
CA LEU A 136 -9.17 4.27 -13.93
C LEU A 136 -8.38 5.51 -14.35
N PHE A 137 -8.79 6.18 -15.43
CA PHE A 137 -8.11 7.37 -15.94
C PHE A 137 -8.05 8.47 -14.88
N THR A 138 -6.89 9.12 -14.78
CA THR A 138 -6.67 10.34 -14.00
C THR A 138 -6.08 11.42 -14.89
N THR A 139 -6.01 12.65 -14.40
CA THR A 139 -5.47 13.82 -15.14
C THR A 139 -4.10 13.55 -15.75
N ASN A 140 -3.23 12.81 -15.04
CA ASN A 140 -1.85 12.57 -15.47
C ASN A 140 -1.61 11.12 -15.93
N GLY A 141 -2.64 10.29 -16.10
CA GLY A 141 -2.48 8.86 -16.38
C GLY A 141 -3.63 8.01 -15.87
N PHE A 142 -3.37 7.17 -14.87
CA PHE A 142 -4.39 6.32 -14.26
C PHE A 142 -4.05 5.99 -12.81
N THR A 143 -5.08 5.80 -12.00
CA THR A 143 -5.01 5.07 -10.73
C THR A 143 -5.37 3.62 -10.98
N LYS A 144 -4.83 2.72 -10.17
CA LYS A 144 -5.18 1.29 -10.19
C LYS A 144 -5.91 0.99 -8.89
N ALA A 145 -7.20 0.71 -8.97
CA ALA A 145 -8.00 0.29 -7.84
C ALA A 145 -7.62 -1.14 -7.47
N ASP A 146 -7.37 -1.43 -6.20
CA ASP A 146 -7.07 -2.79 -5.76
C ASP A 146 -8.28 -3.70 -5.97
N ILE A 147 -9.47 -3.22 -5.56
CA ILE A 147 -10.74 -3.91 -5.77
C ILE A 147 -11.85 -2.91 -6.13
N LEU A 148 -12.68 -3.29 -7.11
CA LEU A 148 -14.01 -2.71 -7.33
C LEU A 148 -15.06 -3.82 -7.14
N LEU A 149 -16.05 -3.57 -6.28
CA LEU A 149 -17.29 -4.34 -6.29
C LEU A 149 -18.28 -3.63 -7.19
N VAL A 150 -18.76 -4.30 -8.23
CA VAL A 150 -19.62 -3.69 -9.26
C VAL A 150 -20.94 -4.43 -9.33
N LYS A 151 -22.04 -3.72 -9.07
CA LYS A 151 -23.39 -4.21 -9.36
C LYS A 151 -23.81 -3.74 -10.75
N LYS A 152 -24.22 -4.69 -11.60
CA LYS A 152 -24.58 -4.43 -13.00
C LYS A 152 -25.84 -5.20 -13.37
N THR A 153 -26.79 -4.52 -14.02
CA THR A 153 -27.99 -5.13 -14.60
C THR A 153 -28.01 -4.86 -16.09
N GLY A 154 -27.91 -5.92 -16.89
CA GLY A 154 -27.71 -5.79 -18.34
C GLY A 154 -26.43 -5.02 -18.64
N ASN A 155 -26.54 -3.88 -19.34
CA ASN A 155 -25.39 -2.99 -19.65
C ASN A 155 -25.26 -1.81 -18.68
N THR A 156 -26.15 -1.69 -17.70
CA THR A 156 -26.18 -0.56 -16.77
C THR A 156 -25.39 -0.88 -15.50
N ILE A 157 -24.45 -0.01 -15.15
CA ILE A 157 -23.72 -0.05 -13.89
C ILE A 157 -24.60 0.64 -12.85
N GLU A 158 -25.12 -0.12 -11.89
CA GLU A 158 -26.04 0.40 -10.88
C GLU A 158 -25.31 0.94 -9.66
N ASP A 159 -24.23 0.26 -9.25
CA ASP A 159 -23.47 0.67 -8.08
C ASP A 159 -22.02 0.17 -8.16
N VAL A 160 -21.13 0.94 -7.54
CA VAL A 160 -19.72 0.61 -7.43
C VAL A 160 -19.20 0.95 -6.04
N ILE A 161 -18.51 0.00 -5.42
CA ILE A 161 -17.75 0.20 -4.18
C ILE A 161 -16.27 0.11 -4.53
N TYR A 162 -15.51 1.14 -4.13
CA TYR A 162 -14.08 1.25 -4.38
C TYR A 162 -13.32 0.87 -3.10
N ILE A 163 -12.36 -0.04 -3.22
CA ILE A 163 -11.61 -0.54 -2.07
C ILE A 163 -10.10 -0.49 -2.37
N GLU A 164 -9.37 0.06 -1.42
CA GLU A 164 -7.91 0.11 -1.40
C GLU A 164 -7.37 -0.73 -0.26
N ASN A 165 -6.39 -1.57 -0.55
CA ASN A 165 -5.77 -2.44 0.43
C ASN A 165 -4.41 -1.86 0.83
N LYS A 166 -4.19 -1.72 2.13
CA LYS A 166 -2.93 -1.22 2.68
C LYS A 166 -2.43 -2.18 3.74
N LEU A 167 -1.16 -2.58 3.67
CA LEU A 167 -0.61 -3.48 4.68
C LEU A 167 -0.72 -2.89 6.12
N SER A 168 -0.69 -1.55 6.24
CA SER A 168 -1.00 -0.83 7.48
C SER A 168 -1.95 0.35 7.34
N LYS A 169 -2.66 0.64 8.43
CA LYS A 169 -3.49 1.83 8.60
C LYS A 169 -2.73 3.15 8.45
N SER A 170 -1.45 3.21 8.83
CA SER A 170 -0.62 4.42 8.64
C SER A 170 -0.15 4.63 7.20
N THR A 171 -0.31 3.63 6.33
CA THR A 171 0.12 3.73 4.93
C THR A 171 -0.74 4.75 4.19
N GLY A 172 -0.07 5.73 3.59
CA GLY A 172 -0.68 6.71 2.70
C GLY A 172 -1.09 6.11 1.35
N PHE A 173 -1.96 6.81 0.64
CA PHE A 173 -2.22 6.52 -0.77
C PHE A 173 -1.07 6.99 -1.64
N THR A 174 -0.84 6.28 -2.74
CA THR A 174 0.16 6.67 -3.73
C THR A 174 -0.23 7.96 -4.44
N THR A 175 0.70 8.65 -5.09
CA THR A 175 0.38 9.87 -5.89
C THR A 175 -0.79 9.64 -6.85
N ARG A 176 -0.81 8.49 -7.55
CA ARG A 176 -1.85 8.18 -8.54
C ARG A 176 -3.20 7.91 -7.88
N GLN A 177 -3.19 7.24 -6.74
CA GLN A 177 -4.40 7.04 -5.94
C GLN A 177 -4.95 8.36 -5.41
N LYS A 178 -4.08 9.27 -4.92
CA LYS A 178 -4.48 10.63 -4.52
C LYS A 178 -5.12 11.40 -5.68
N GLU A 179 -4.53 11.35 -6.87
CA GLU A 179 -5.13 11.95 -8.09
C GLU A 179 -6.54 11.37 -8.36
N GLY A 180 -6.68 10.04 -8.34
CA GLY A 180 -7.97 9.38 -8.54
C GLY A 180 -9.01 9.77 -7.48
N LEU A 181 -8.61 9.77 -6.20
CA LEU A 181 -9.47 10.16 -5.09
C LEU A 181 -9.85 11.64 -5.13
N THR A 182 -8.98 12.51 -5.66
CA THR A 182 -9.29 13.93 -5.90
C THR A 182 -10.40 14.08 -6.95
N LEU A 183 -10.32 13.33 -8.06
CA LEU A 183 -11.39 13.30 -9.07
C LEU A 183 -12.71 12.75 -8.50
N VAL A 184 -12.64 11.69 -7.70
CA VAL A 184 -13.79 11.16 -6.97
C VAL A 184 -14.39 12.20 -6.02
N LYS A 185 -13.56 13.01 -5.36
CA LYS A 185 -14.03 14.06 -4.45
C LYS A 185 -14.81 15.16 -5.18
N HIS A 186 -14.36 15.57 -6.35
CA HIS A 186 -14.94 16.70 -7.09
C HIS A 186 -16.10 16.28 -8.00
N GLU A 187 -15.93 15.21 -8.76
CA GLU A 187 -16.87 14.81 -9.82
C GLU A 187 -17.59 13.50 -9.50
N GLY A 188 -16.99 12.66 -8.65
CA GLY A 188 -17.49 11.32 -8.35
C GLY A 188 -17.47 10.40 -9.57
N LYS A 189 -16.86 10.80 -10.68
CA LYS A 189 -16.84 10.04 -11.95
C LYS A 189 -15.42 9.69 -12.33
N LEU A 190 -15.22 8.47 -12.76
CA LEU A 190 -13.97 8.00 -13.36
C LEU A 190 -14.28 7.17 -14.60
N THR A 191 -13.34 7.17 -15.53
CA THR A 191 -13.43 6.38 -16.76
C THR A 191 -12.50 5.18 -16.67
N VAL A 192 -13.01 4.00 -17.01
CA VAL A 192 -12.23 2.76 -17.03
C VAL A 192 -11.23 2.80 -18.18
N LYS A 193 -9.96 2.59 -17.87
CA LYS A 193 -8.88 2.47 -18.84
C LYS A 193 -8.65 1.03 -19.26
N ALA A 194 -8.57 0.11 -18.29
CA ALA A 194 -8.26 -1.30 -18.49
C ALA A 194 -8.60 -2.13 -17.24
N GLY A 195 -8.59 -3.47 -17.37
CA GLY A 195 -8.72 -4.39 -16.24
C GLY A 195 -10.15 -4.67 -15.78
N GLY A 196 -11.15 -3.97 -16.31
CA GLY A 196 -12.56 -4.18 -15.95
C GLY A 196 -13.28 -5.31 -16.71
N GLY A 197 -12.64 -5.89 -17.73
CA GLY A 197 -13.20 -7.00 -18.52
C GLY A 197 -14.54 -6.67 -19.18
N GLU A 198 -15.43 -7.65 -19.28
CA GLU A 198 -16.79 -7.45 -19.82
C GLU A 198 -17.72 -6.71 -18.85
N VAL A 199 -17.40 -6.75 -17.55
CA VAL A 199 -18.19 -6.09 -16.50
C VAL A 199 -18.08 -4.58 -16.66
N LEU A 200 -16.85 -4.08 -16.72
CA LEU A 200 -16.48 -2.69 -16.91
C LEU A 200 -15.57 -2.58 -18.15
N PRO A 201 -16.15 -2.52 -19.37
CA PRO A 201 -15.35 -2.41 -20.58
C PRO A 201 -14.55 -1.11 -20.62
N ASN A 202 -13.51 -1.09 -21.44
CA ASN A 202 -12.70 0.12 -21.63
C ASN A 202 -13.58 1.31 -22.04
N ASN A 203 -13.27 2.48 -21.49
CA ASN A 203 -14.01 3.73 -21.61
C ASN A 203 -15.41 3.74 -20.95
N ALA A 204 -15.80 2.70 -20.20
CA ALA A 204 -16.97 2.79 -19.36
C ALA A 204 -16.80 3.88 -18.29
N GLN A 205 -17.82 4.73 -18.13
CA GLN A 205 -17.87 5.67 -17.02
C GLN A 205 -18.50 4.99 -15.80
N ILE A 206 -17.83 5.12 -14.66
CA ILE A 206 -18.35 4.69 -13.36
C ILE A 206 -18.57 5.89 -12.48
N PHE A 207 -19.60 5.81 -11.65
CA PHE A 207 -19.82 6.74 -10.54
C PHE A 207 -19.32 6.10 -9.25
N LEU A 208 -18.37 6.76 -8.60
CA LEU A 208 -17.82 6.40 -7.30
C LEU A 208 -18.25 7.45 -6.28
N PRO A 209 -19.33 7.20 -5.50
CA PRO A 209 -19.66 8.10 -4.41
C PRO A 209 -18.59 8.00 -3.32
N ARG A 210 -18.15 9.15 -2.78
CA ARG A 210 -17.19 9.20 -1.66
C ARG A 210 -17.59 8.29 -0.49
N SER A 211 -18.88 8.18 -0.22
CA SER A 211 -19.43 7.32 0.82
C SER A 211 -19.24 5.83 0.58
N LYS A 212 -18.80 5.39 -0.61
CA LYS A 212 -18.51 3.98 -0.97
C LYS A 212 -17.06 3.75 -1.37
N CYS A 213 -16.17 4.65 -0.98
CA CYS A 213 -14.74 4.46 -1.09
C CYS A 213 -14.20 4.07 0.29
N LEU A 214 -13.61 2.90 0.41
CA LEU A 214 -13.08 2.39 1.67
C LEU A 214 -11.64 1.91 1.54
N LYS A 215 -10.97 1.85 2.69
CA LYS A 215 -9.65 1.30 2.85
C LYS A 215 -9.76 0.10 3.78
N ILE A 216 -9.15 -1.00 3.38
CA ILE A 216 -8.89 -2.15 4.25
C ILE A 216 -7.41 -2.12 4.57
N SER A 217 -7.10 -2.11 5.85
CA SER A 217 -5.74 -2.22 6.33
C SER A 217 -5.55 -3.38 7.29
N ASP A 218 -4.30 -3.69 7.62
CA ASP A 218 -3.97 -4.53 8.78
C ASP A 218 -2.92 -3.80 9.64
N HIS A 219 -2.24 -4.49 10.55
CA HIS A 219 -1.18 -3.96 11.41
C HIS A 219 0.22 -4.32 10.91
N GLY A 220 0.41 -4.45 9.59
CA GLY A 220 1.69 -4.83 8.99
C GLY A 220 1.87 -6.32 8.71
N ASN A 221 0.81 -7.11 8.86
CA ASN A 221 0.82 -8.54 8.56
C ASN A 221 0.06 -8.82 7.25
N SER A 222 0.52 -9.85 6.54
CA SER A 222 -0.19 -10.31 5.34
C SER A 222 -1.38 -11.21 5.67
N ASP A 223 -1.40 -11.81 6.86
CA ASP A 223 -2.53 -12.61 7.33
C ASP A 223 -3.71 -11.73 7.72
N ILE A 224 -4.90 -12.08 7.25
CA ILE A 224 -6.15 -11.34 7.49
C ILE A 224 -7.01 -11.97 8.60
N SER A 225 -6.56 -13.06 9.23
CA SER A 225 -7.29 -13.76 10.29
C SER A 225 -7.53 -12.89 11.53
N GLY A 226 -6.64 -11.91 11.76
CA GLY A 226 -6.72 -10.95 12.87
C GLY A 226 -7.47 -9.66 12.56
N LEU A 227 -8.01 -9.48 11.35
CA LEU A 227 -8.71 -8.24 10.99
C LEU A 227 -9.89 -7.96 11.93
N THR A 228 -10.04 -6.70 12.29
CA THR A 228 -11.16 -6.18 13.07
C THR A 228 -11.99 -5.20 12.23
N SER A 229 -13.15 -4.80 12.76
CA SER A 229 -14.00 -3.80 12.10
C SER A 229 -13.39 -2.38 12.07
N GLU A 230 -12.33 -2.10 12.83
CA GLU A 230 -11.63 -0.81 12.86
C GLU A 230 -10.60 -0.67 11.75
N ASP A 231 -10.20 -1.80 11.17
CA ASP A 231 -9.23 -1.89 10.09
C ASP A 231 -9.85 -1.63 8.71
N ILE A 232 -11.18 -1.54 8.66
CA ILE A 232 -11.98 -1.29 7.48
C ILE A 232 -12.71 0.04 7.69
N GLU A 233 -12.29 1.06 6.97
CA GLU A 233 -12.76 2.43 7.16
C GLU A 233 -13.11 3.10 5.84
N LEU A 234 -14.07 4.03 5.89
CA LEU A 234 -14.30 4.92 4.75
C LEU A 234 -13.08 5.81 4.53
N ILE A 235 -12.72 6.02 3.27
CA ILE A 235 -11.62 6.90 2.92
C ILE A 235 -11.99 8.33 3.34
N ASN A 236 -11.12 8.95 4.13
CA ASN A 236 -11.22 10.36 4.45
C ASN A 236 -10.68 11.20 3.28
N PHE A 237 -11.54 12.04 2.69
CA PHE A 237 -11.22 12.90 1.54
C PHE A 237 -10.76 14.31 1.92
N ASN A 238 -10.61 14.62 3.21
CA ASN A 238 -10.14 15.94 3.65
C ASN A 238 -8.70 16.30 3.23
N PRO A 239 -7.74 15.35 3.09
CA PRO A 239 -6.38 15.68 2.66
C PRO A 239 -6.16 15.68 1.13
N TYR A 240 -7.21 15.47 0.32
CA TYR A 240 -7.13 15.39 -1.15
C TYR A 240 -7.93 16.50 -1.82
#